data_AF-A0A966JPG2-F1
#
_entry.id   AF-A0A966JPG2-F1
#
_cell.length_a   1.000
_cell.length_b   1.000
_cell.length_c   1.000
_cell.angle_alpha   90.00
_cell.angle_beta   90.00
_cell.angle_gamma   90.00
#
_symmetry.space_group_name_H-M   'P 1'
#
loop_
_entity.id
_entity.type
_entity.pdbx_description
1 polymer ?
#
loop_
_entity_poly.entity_id
_entity_poly.type
_entity_poly.pdbx_seq_one_letter_code
_entity_poly.pdbx_strand_id
1 'polypeptide(L)'
;MKSFKKIALAMVAAMTMSTLVATSASAAPMSITSVKKAGTTTTLGTAATTPITLPVPSDNSVDTADTAEFVVTVDTGTVVSVVATNAFVVPAVATTAAPVTASSGAGTWSQNVGTGTTATFYVYTKTTAIGSVAITNGGTTTTYYVQGTSDKINSLTLTGVDSAPAGTSVTVTIGAVDVFGNKLSGKSVSAIANGATLDTVTVTTGSGLTNFGVADVKFVAPATGPVTIVFSSKGNCRN
;
A
#
# COMPACT_ATOMS: atom_id res chain seq x y z
N MET A 1 -11.55 1.46 -82.94
CA MET A 1 -11.52 1.96 -81.54
C MET A 1 -12.90 1.78 -80.87
N LYS A 2 -13.29 0.55 -80.50
CA LYS A 2 -14.59 0.30 -79.80
C LYS A 2 -14.49 -0.61 -78.56
N SER A 3 -13.30 -1.09 -78.20
CA SER A 3 -13.09 -1.96 -77.03
C SER A 3 -12.63 -1.22 -75.76
N PHE A 4 -11.88 -0.12 -75.89
CA PHE A 4 -11.34 0.62 -74.73
C PHE A 4 -12.39 1.39 -73.89
N LYS A 5 -13.58 1.66 -74.44
CA LYS A 5 -14.65 2.37 -73.70
C LYS A 5 -15.41 1.51 -72.69
N LYS A 6 -15.40 0.18 -72.83
CA LYS A 6 -16.14 -0.72 -71.93
C LYS A 6 -15.37 -1.06 -70.65
N ILE A 7 -14.03 -1.06 -70.71
CA ILE A 7 -13.16 -1.33 -69.56
C ILE A 7 -13.12 -0.11 -68.61
N ALA A 8 -13.13 1.11 -69.16
CA ALA A 8 -13.14 2.34 -68.36
C ALA A 8 -14.43 2.51 -67.55
N LEU A 9 -15.58 2.01 -68.02
CA LEU A 9 -16.85 2.11 -67.31
C LEU A 9 -17.00 1.05 -66.20
N ALA A 10 -16.34 -0.11 -66.33
CA ALA A 10 -16.33 -1.15 -65.30
C ALA A 10 -15.43 -0.79 -64.09
N MET A 11 -14.40 0.04 -64.29
CA MET A 11 -13.52 0.49 -63.20
C MET A 11 -14.07 1.69 -62.40
N VAL A 12 -14.99 2.49 -62.97
CA VAL A 12 -15.62 3.61 -62.25
C VAL A 12 -16.76 3.14 -61.34
N ALA A 13 -17.47 2.07 -61.69
CA ALA A 13 -18.54 1.51 -60.85
C ALA A 13 -18.00 0.79 -59.59
N ALA A 14 -16.78 0.25 -59.65
CA ALA A 14 -16.17 -0.46 -58.51
C ALA A 14 -15.63 0.47 -57.40
N MET A 15 -15.48 1.78 -57.67
CA MET A 15 -14.95 2.73 -56.69
C MET A 15 -16.03 3.48 -55.89
N THR A 16 -17.31 3.19 -56.09
CA THR A 16 -18.43 3.95 -55.48
C THR A 16 -19.17 3.23 -54.36
N MET A 17 -18.82 1.98 -54.04
CA MET A 17 -19.56 1.18 -53.05
C MET A 17 -18.62 0.50 -52.07
N SER A 18 -18.13 1.26 -51.08
CA SER A 18 -17.87 0.81 -49.71
C SER A 18 -17.22 1.94 -48.91
N THR A 19 -17.93 3.06 -48.75
CA THR A 19 -17.84 3.73 -47.45
C THR A 19 -18.54 2.78 -46.46
N LEU A 20 -17.79 1.79 -45.96
CA LEU A 20 -18.13 1.22 -44.67
C LEU A 20 -18.24 2.44 -43.75
N VAL A 21 -19.48 2.81 -43.41
CA VAL A 21 -19.70 3.55 -42.17
C VAL A 21 -19.14 2.61 -41.13
N ALA A 22 -17.88 2.83 -40.75
CA ALA A 22 -17.37 2.32 -39.50
C ALA A 22 -18.37 2.87 -38.49
N THR A 23 -19.29 2.01 -38.04
CA THR A 23 -20.03 2.31 -36.84
C THR A 23 -18.95 2.67 -35.84
N SER A 24 -18.96 3.90 -35.33
CA SER A 24 -18.11 4.26 -34.21
C SER A 24 -18.38 3.17 -33.18
N ALA A 25 -17.40 2.33 -32.92
CA ALA A 25 -17.49 1.33 -31.86
C ALA A 25 -17.90 2.11 -30.63
N SER A 26 -19.13 1.89 -30.16
CA SER A 26 -19.59 2.53 -28.93
C SER A 26 -18.69 1.96 -27.85
N ALA A 27 -17.75 2.77 -27.40
CA ALA A 27 -16.85 2.48 -26.31
C ALA A 27 -17.67 1.90 -25.15
N ALA A 28 -17.39 0.67 -24.75
CA ALA A 28 -18.04 0.14 -23.57
C ALA A 28 -17.54 1.01 -22.41
N PRO A 29 -18.44 1.59 -21.59
CA PRO A 29 -18.00 2.39 -20.46
C PRO A 29 -17.09 1.53 -19.58
N MET A 30 -15.95 2.10 -19.18
CA MET A 30 -15.00 1.45 -18.29
C MET A 30 -15.69 0.74 -17.14
N SER A 31 -15.23 -0.46 -16.83
CA SER A 31 -15.59 -1.12 -15.59
C SER A 31 -14.35 -1.65 -14.89
N ILE A 32 -14.24 -1.33 -13.61
CA ILE A 32 -13.39 -2.11 -12.72
C ILE A 32 -14.15 -3.40 -12.47
N THR A 33 -13.71 -4.48 -13.11
CA THR A 33 -14.41 -5.77 -13.12
C THR A 33 -14.27 -6.47 -11.78
N SER A 34 -13.13 -6.33 -11.13
CA SER A 34 -12.96 -6.82 -9.76
C SER A 34 -11.86 -6.07 -9.03
N VAL A 35 -12.08 -5.86 -7.74
CA VAL A 35 -11.04 -5.54 -6.77
C VAL A 35 -11.00 -6.68 -5.77
N LYS A 36 -9.82 -7.24 -5.53
CA LYS A 36 -9.64 -8.33 -4.58
C LYS A 36 -8.61 -7.97 -3.52
N LYS A 37 -8.88 -8.34 -2.28
CA LYS A 37 -7.92 -8.32 -1.17
C LYS A 37 -7.55 -9.77 -0.86
N ALA A 38 -6.26 -10.11 -0.84
CA ALA A 38 -5.82 -11.47 -0.55
C ALA A 38 -6.55 -12.53 -1.41
N GLY A 39 -6.71 -12.24 -2.72
CA GLY A 39 -7.39 -13.11 -3.68
C GLY A 39 -8.92 -13.16 -3.56
N THR A 40 -9.53 -12.45 -2.60
CA THR A 40 -10.99 -12.44 -2.39
C THR A 40 -11.59 -11.10 -2.81
N THR A 41 -12.68 -11.12 -3.58
CA THR A 41 -13.37 -9.90 -4.01
C THR A 41 -13.82 -9.05 -2.83
N THR A 42 -13.63 -7.73 -2.93
CA THR A 42 -14.02 -6.75 -1.91
C THR A 42 -14.79 -5.59 -2.55
N THR A 43 -15.72 -5.01 -1.78
CA THR A 43 -16.45 -3.78 -2.13
C THR A 43 -15.93 -2.56 -1.38
N LEU A 44 -14.90 -2.73 -0.55
CA LEU A 44 -14.25 -1.64 0.19
C LEU A 44 -13.37 -0.78 -0.74
N GLY A 45 -12.91 0.34 -0.21
CA GLY A 45 -11.97 1.23 -0.88
C GLY A 45 -12.60 2.33 -1.72
N THR A 46 -13.92 2.38 -1.89
CA THR A 46 -14.58 3.46 -2.64
C THR A 46 -14.71 4.77 -1.86
N ALA A 47 -14.42 4.74 -0.54
CA ALA A 47 -14.40 5.90 0.33
C ALA A 47 -13.21 5.83 1.30
N ALA A 48 -12.64 6.99 1.64
CA ALA A 48 -11.50 7.09 2.54
C ALA A 48 -11.81 6.60 3.97
N THR A 49 -13.07 6.63 4.40
CA THR A 49 -13.52 6.13 5.70
C THR A 49 -13.61 4.61 5.76
N THR A 50 -13.60 3.93 4.61
CA THR A 50 -13.67 2.47 4.50
C THR A 50 -12.62 1.98 3.48
N PRO A 51 -11.32 2.23 3.74
CA PRO A 51 -10.25 1.85 2.83
C PRO A 51 -10.09 0.32 2.78
N ILE A 52 -9.46 -0.18 1.73
CA ILE A 52 -9.00 -1.58 1.70
C ILE A 52 -7.80 -1.69 2.63
N THR A 53 -7.98 -2.38 3.75
CA THR A 53 -6.91 -2.65 4.72
C THR A 53 -5.98 -3.74 4.19
N LEU A 54 -4.68 -3.48 4.11
CA LEU A 54 -3.67 -4.41 3.62
C LEU A 54 -2.53 -4.52 4.66
N PRO A 55 -2.08 -5.72 5.04
CA PRO A 55 -0.85 -5.84 5.80
C PRO A 55 0.31 -5.18 5.05
N VAL A 56 1.17 -4.46 5.77
CA VAL A 56 2.41 -3.98 5.17
C VAL A 56 3.34 -5.18 4.93
N PRO A 57 4.07 -5.25 3.80
CA PRO A 57 4.94 -6.37 3.43
C PRO A 57 6.20 -6.46 4.31
N SER A 58 5.99 -6.83 5.58
CA SER A 58 6.98 -6.81 6.66
C SER A 58 8.12 -7.80 6.48
N ASP A 59 7.95 -8.79 5.62
CA ASP A 59 8.96 -9.78 5.23
C ASP A 59 9.74 -9.36 3.97
N ASN A 60 9.48 -8.14 3.46
CA ASN A 60 10.06 -7.61 2.24
C ASN A 60 9.70 -8.41 0.96
N SER A 61 8.64 -9.21 1.00
CA SER A 61 8.02 -9.84 -0.16
C SER A 61 6.68 -9.18 -0.42
N VAL A 62 6.36 -8.83 -1.67
CA VAL A 62 5.05 -8.30 -2.04
C VAL A 62 4.24 -9.43 -2.65
N ASP A 63 3.43 -10.10 -1.84
CA ASP A 63 2.61 -11.22 -2.28
C ASP A 63 1.10 -10.90 -2.26
N THR A 64 0.28 -11.90 -2.55
CA THR A 64 -1.18 -11.75 -2.57
C THR A 64 -1.76 -11.31 -1.22
N ALA A 65 -1.16 -11.69 -0.09
CA ALA A 65 -1.66 -11.36 1.24
C ALA A 65 -1.55 -9.86 1.55
N ASP A 66 -0.52 -9.21 1.02
CA ASP A 66 -0.19 -7.80 1.27
C ASP A 66 -0.72 -6.85 0.18
N THR A 67 -1.44 -7.38 -0.81
CA THR A 67 -1.86 -6.63 -1.99
C THR A 67 -3.37 -6.60 -2.20
N ALA A 68 -3.81 -5.53 -2.85
CA ALA A 68 -5.09 -5.45 -3.53
C ALA A 68 -4.88 -5.65 -5.05
N GLU A 69 -5.51 -6.66 -5.63
CA GLU A 69 -5.55 -6.90 -7.07
C GLU A 69 -6.66 -6.06 -7.70
N PHE A 70 -6.33 -5.36 -8.77
CA PHE A 70 -7.29 -4.62 -9.59
C PHE A 70 -7.31 -5.23 -10.99
N VAL A 71 -8.51 -5.56 -11.45
CA VAL A 71 -8.75 -6.01 -12.82
C VAL A 71 -9.67 -4.99 -13.48
N VAL A 72 -9.14 -4.29 -14.48
CA VAL A 72 -9.85 -3.23 -15.20
C VAL A 72 -10.14 -3.72 -16.60
N THR A 73 -11.41 -3.66 -17.02
CA THR A 73 -11.78 -3.89 -18.41
C THR A 73 -11.68 -2.59 -19.18
N VAL A 74 -11.10 -2.69 -20.37
CA VAL A 74 -10.60 -1.56 -21.14
C VAL A 74 -10.85 -1.79 -22.62
N ASP A 75 -11.13 -0.70 -23.34
CA ASP A 75 -11.30 -0.76 -24.78
C ASP A 75 -9.97 -0.99 -25.48
N THR A 76 -10.02 -1.68 -26.62
CA THR A 76 -8.84 -1.90 -27.46
C THR A 76 -8.23 -0.57 -27.89
N GLY A 77 -6.92 -0.42 -27.70
CA GLY A 77 -6.20 0.80 -28.08
C GLY A 77 -6.27 1.94 -27.04
N THR A 78 -6.78 1.66 -25.84
CA THR A 78 -6.74 2.61 -24.71
C THR A 78 -5.57 2.33 -23.76
N VAL A 79 -5.29 3.27 -22.86
CA VAL A 79 -4.21 3.15 -21.86
C VAL A 79 -4.81 3.22 -20.47
N VAL A 80 -4.51 2.23 -19.64
CA VAL A 80 -4.72 2.36 -18.20
C VAL A 80 -3.56 3.12 -17.61
N SER A 81 -3.86 4.15 -16.83
CA SER A 81 -2.91 4.87 -16.02
C SER A 81 -3.36 4.84 -14.57
N VAL A 82 -2.41 4.59 -13.68
CA VAL A 82 -2.64 4.50 -12.23
C VAL A 82 -1.70 5.47 -11.56
N VAL A 83 -2.24 6.28 -10.67
CA VAL A 83 -1.47 7.19 -9.80
C VAL A 83 -1.81 6.85 -8.35
N ALA A 84 -0.78 6.46 -7.60
CA ALA A 84 -0.88 6.06 -6.21
C ALA A 84 -0.18 7.09 -5.32
N THR A 85 -0.83 7.45 -4.21
CA THR A 85 -0.27 8.29 -3.14
C THR A 85 -0.32 7.49 -1.84
N ASN A 86 0.79 7.47 -1.09
CA ASN A 86 0.96 6.61 0.10
C ASN A 86 0.70 5.10 -0.19
N ALA A 87 0.85 4.70 -1.44
CA ALA A 87 0.68 3.34 -1.93
C ALA A 87 1.56 3.14 -3.16
N PHE A 88 1.79 1.89 -3.55
CA PHE A 88 2.69 1.51 -4.62
C PHE A 88 2.05 0.47 -5.53
N VAL A 89 2.32 0.55 -6.82
CA VAL A 89 1.79 -0.34 -7.84
C VAL A 89 2.88 -1.27 -8.34
N VAL A 90 2.54 -2.56 -8.52
CA VAL A 90 3.37 -3.56 -9.20
C VAL A 90 2.54 -4.31 -10.24
N PRO A 91 3.14 -4.71 -11.37
CA PRO A 91 2.43 -5.45 -12.41
C PRO A 91 2.20 -6.93 -12.05
N ALA A 92 2.95 -7.45 -11.07
CA ALA A 92 2.85 -8.83 -10.59
C ALA A 92 3.26 -8.90 -9.12
N VAL A 93 2.78 -9.95 -8.45
CA VAL A 93 3.18 -10.31 -7.08
C VAL A 93 4.39 -11.25 -7.09
N ALA A 94 5.07 -11.32 -5.95
CA ALA A 94 6.25 -12.13 -5.75
C ALA A 94 5.96 -13.62 -5.96
N THR A 95 6.90 -14.29 -6.61
CA THR A 95 6.98 -15.75 -6.66
C THR A 95 8.42 -16.17 -6.37
N THR A 96 8.64 -17.45 -6.07
CA THR A 96 10.00 -17.96 -5.84
C THR A 96 10.95 -17.74 -7.03
N ALA A 97 10.41 -17.78 -8.26
CA ALA A 97 11.20 -17.58 -9.49
C ALA A 97 11.34 -16.10 -9.88
N ALA A 98 10.39 -15.24 -9.49
CA ALA A 98 10.40 -13.81 -9.76
C ALA A 98 10.06 -13.04 -8.46
N PRO A 99 11.05 -12.77 -7.62
CA PRO A 99 10.85 -12.03 -6.38
C PRO A 99 10.41 -10.60 -6.66
N VAL A 100 9.39 -10.14 -5.93
CA VAL A 100 8.97 -8.74 -5.90
C VAL A 100 9.13 -8.27 -4.47
N THR A 101 9.94 -7.24 -4.27
CA THR A 101 10.25 -6.73 -2.94
C THR A 101 9.45 -5.48 -2.63
N ALA A 102 9.46 -5.05 -1.36
CA ALA A 102 8.82 -3.80 -0.99
C ALA A 102 9.43 -2.60 -1.76
N SER A 103 10.63 -2.70 -2.32
CA SER A 103 11.23 -1.61 -3.12
C SER A 103 10.85 -1.62 -4.60
N SER A 104 10.15 -2.64 -5.07
CA SER A 104 9.86 -2.85 -6.50
C SER A 104 8.70 -2.00 -7.05
N GLY A 105 7.89 -1.40 -6.17
CA GLY A 105 6.67 -0.69 -6.59
C GLY A 105 6.92 0.77 -7.00
N ALA A 106 6.03 1.27 -7.86
CA ALA A 106 6.07 2.65 -8.33
C ALA A 106 4.82 3.43 -7.89
N GLY A 107 4.95 4.75 -7.73
CA GLY A 107 3.80 5.64 -7.48
C GLY A 107 2.93 5.87 -8.72
N THR A 108 3.42 5.51 -9.90
CA THR A 108 2.68 5.57 -11.15
C THR A 108 2.90 4.29 -11.95
N TRP A 109 1.85 3.82 -12.62
CA TRP A 109 1.93 2.68 -13.54
C TRP A 109 1.04 2.93 -14.73
N SER A 110 1.46 2.49 -15.91
CA SER A 110 0.61 2.51 -17.10
C SER A 110 0.79 1.26 -17.93
N GLN A 111 -0.27 0.89 -18.62
CA GLN A 111 -0.26 -0.21 -19.56
C GLN A 111 -1.12 0.12 -20.76
N ASN A 112 -0.50 0.08 -21.94
CA ASN A 112 -1.21 -0.03 -23.19
C ASN A 112 -1.78 -1.44 -23.27
N VAL A 113 -3.11 -1.53 -23.27
CA VAL A 113 -3.78 -2.76 -23.65
C VAL A 113 -3.88 -2.78 -25.18
N GLY A 114 -3.14 -3.71 -25.80
CA GLY A 114 -3.26 -4.02 -27.22
C GLY A 114 -4.59 -4.72 -27.53
N THR A 115 -4.60 -5.73 -28.41
CA THR A 115 -5.71 -6.68 -28.56
C THR A 115 -5.84 -7.55 -27.31
N GLY A 116 -6.39 -6.97 -26.25
CA GLY A 116 -6.68 -7.57 -24.95
C GLY A 116 -7.59 -6.62 -24.19
N THR A 117 -8.62 -7.14 -23.52
CA THR A 117 -9.68 -6.32 -22.92
C THR A 117 -9.46 -6.05 -21.44
N THR A 118 -8.38 -6.54 -20.82
CA THR A 118 -8.16 -6.41 -19.38
C THR A 118 -6.73 -6.03 -19.03
N ALA A 119 -6.60 -5.09 -18.09
CA ALA A 119 -5.34 -4.79 -17.42
C ALA A 119 -5.42 -5.25 -15.96
N THR A 120 -4.40 -5.95 -15.49
CA THR A 120 -4.28 -6.40 -14.10
C THR A 120 -3.04 -5.79 -13.46
N PHE A 121 -3.21 -5.25 -12.26
CA PHE A 121 -2.12 -4.74 -11.45
C PHE A 121 -2.43 -4.93 -9.96
N TYR A 122 -1.40 -4.79 -9.13
CA TYR A 122 -1.50 -4.99 -7.69
C TYR A 122 -1.02 -3.75 -6.96
N VAL A 123 -1.73 -3.40 -5.90
CA VAL A 123 -1.40 -2.28 -5.03
C VAL A 123 -1.06 -2.78 -3.64
N TYR A 124 0.05 -2.31 -3.09
CA TYR A 124 0.38 -2.48 -1.67
C TYR A 124 0.73 -1.13 -1.05
N THR A 125 0.91 -1.10 0.26
CA THR A 125 1.39 0.08 0.96
C THR A 125 2.43 -0.28 2.02
N LYS A 126 3.30 0.67 2.32
CA LYS A 126 4.29 0.60 3.41
C LYS A 126 3.87 1.43 4.60
N THR A 127 2.72 2.12 4.54
CA THR A 127 2.28 3.04 5.58
C THR A 127 0.91 2.69 6.10
N THR A 128 0.70 2.98 7.39
CA THR A 128 -0.62 2.87 8.05
C THR A 128 -1.50 4.10 7.82
N ALA A 129 -0.97 5.16 7.20
CA ALA A 129 -1.78 6.27 6.71
C ALA A 129 -2.66 5.80 5.53
N ILE A 130 -3.81 6.47 5.35
CA ILE A 130 -4.66 6.22 4.19
C ILE A 130 -3.93 6.72 2.93
N GLY A 131 -3.88 5.86 1.92
CA GLY A 131 -3.44 6.16 0.58
C GLY A 131 -4.59 6.14 -0.42
N SER A 132 -4.34 6.72 -1.59
CA SER A 132 -5.29 6.79 -2.70
C SER A 132 -4.68 6.22 -3.97
N VAL A 133 -5.51 5.58 -4.78
CA VAL A 133 -5.18 4.96 -6.07
C VAL A 133 -6.17 5.50 -7.10
N ALA A 134 -5.75 6.45 -7.91
CA ALA A 134 -6.54 6.98 -9.00
C ALA A 134 -6.25 6.17 -10.26
N ILE A 135 -7.28 5.52 -10.80
CA ILE A 135 -7.22 4.64 -11.97
C ILE A 135 -7.95 5.35 -13.09
N THR A 136 -7.22 5.69 -14.16
CA THR A 136 -7.75 6.40 -15.32
C THR A 136 -7.61 5.55 -16.57
N ASN A 137 -8.69 5.44 -17.34
CA ASN A 137 -8.67 4.90 -18.69
C ASN A 137 -9.60 5.73 -19.58
N GLY A 138 -9.28 5.96 -20.85
CA GLY A 138 -10.17 6.64 -21.81
C GLY A 138 -10.80 7.98 -21.35
N GLY A 139 -10.17 8.71 -20.41
CA GLY A 139 -10.70 9.96 -19.83
C GLY A 139 -11.61 9.83 -18.59
N THR A 140 -11.94 8.61 -18.12
CA THR A 140 -12.67 8.40 -16.87
C THR A 140 -11.71 7.98 -15.75
N THR A 141 -11.84 8.59 -14.57
CA THR A 141 -11.02 8.31 -13.39
C THR A 141 -11.88 7.77 -12.26
N THR A 142 -11.47 6.64 -11.68
CA THR A 142 -12.04 6.10 -10.44
C THR A 142 -10.97 6.04 -9.36
N THR A 143 -11.30 6.48 -8.15
CA THR A 143 -10.35 6.50 -7.02
C THR A 143 -10.71 5.42 -6.01
N TYR A 144 -9.70 4.66 -5.60
CA TYR A 144 -9.76 3.72 -4.49
C TYR A 144 -8.86 4.17 -3.36
N TYR A 145 -9.19 3.76 -2.14
CA TYR A 145 -8.43 4.05 -0.93
C TYR A 145 -7.91 2.76 -0.33
N VAL A 146 -6.65 2.76 0.05
CA VAL A 146 -5.96 1.64 0.69
C VAL A 146 -5.33 2.12 1.99
N GLN A 147 -5.20 1.24 2.97
CA GLN A 147 -4.56 1.58 4.24
C GLN A 147 -3.74 0.40 4.74
N GLY A 148 -2.51 0.67 5.18
CA GLY A 148 -1.66 -0.36 5.75
C GLY A 148 -2.12 -0.75 7.16
N THR A 149 -2.01 -2.02 7.48
CA THR A 149 -2.06 -2.53 8.86
C THR A 149 -0.68 -3.06 9.22
N SER A 150 -0.21 -2.74 10.41
CA SER A 150 1.10 -3.18 10.87
C SER A 150 1.00 -3.72 12.29
N ASP A 151 1.59 -4.90 12.50
CA ASP A 151 1.42 -5.65 13.74
C ASP A 151 2.71 -6.09 14.41
N LYS A 152 3.81 -6.12 13.66
CA LYS A 152 5.11 -6.59 14.13
C LYS A 152 5.99 -5.42 14.50
N ILE A 153 6.48 -5.42 15.74
CA ILE A 153 7.53 -4.51 16.17
C ILE A 153 8.82 -4.90 15.49
N ASN A 154 9.44 -3.96 14.79
CA ASN A 154 10.78 -4.10 14.23
C ASN A 154 11.82 -3.47 15.14
N SER A 155 11.50 -2.29 15.71
CA SER A 155 12.38 -1.61 16.64
C SER A 155 11.61 -0.83 17.70
N LEU A 156 12.30 -0.57 18.80
CA LEU A 156 11.87 0.35 19.85
C LEU A 156 12.68 1.63 19.73
N THR A 157 12.02 2.76 19.91
CA THR A 157 12.62 4.11 19.98
C THR A 157 12.49 4.59 21.43
N LEU A 158 13.48 5.31 21.91
CA LEU A 158 13.51 5.82 23.30
C LEU A 158 13.69 7.33 23.28
N THR A 159 12.97 8.01 24.16
CA THR A 159 13.13 9.44 24.40
C THR A 159 13.04 9.67 25.90
N GLY A 160 13.94 10.45 26.47
CA GLY A 160 14.03 10.68 27.90
C GLY A 160 15.19 11.61 28.23
N VAL A 161 15.59 11.64 29.49
CA VAL A 161 16.75 12.39 29.96
C VAL A 161 17.88 11.44 30.35
N ASP A 162 19.11 11.80 30.01
CA ASP A 162 20.31 11.02 30.35
C ASP A 162 20.84 11.34 31.76
N SER A 163 20.29 12.36 32.41
CA SER A 163 20.63 12.75 33.79
C SER A 163 19.44 13.45 34.43
N ALA A 164 19.25 13.22 35.73
CA ALA A 164 18.24 13.86 36.53
C ALA A 164 18.74 14.01 37.98
N PRO A 165 18.32 15.07 38.71
CA PRO A 165 18.65 15.21 40.12
C PRO A 165 18.10 14.04 40.93
N ALA A 166 18.84 13.63 41.97
CA ALA A 166 18.40 12.59 42.89
C ALA A 166 16.99 12.87 43.45
N GLY A 167 16.17 11.83 43.53
CA GLY A 167 14.80 11.93 44.06
C GLY A 167 13.77 12.53 43.10
N THR A 168 14.16 12.95 41.89
CA THR A 168 13.21 13.44 40.89
C THR A 168 12.58 12.29 40.10
N SER A 169 11.33 12.48 39.68
CA SER A 169 10.67 11.54 38.76
C SER A 169 11.26 11.69 37.37
N VAL A 170 11.72 10.59 36.81
CA VAL A 170 12.23 10.48 35.45
C VAL A 170 11.19 9.75 34.62
N THR A 171 10.88 10.30 33.44
CA THR A 171 10.04 9.65 32.44
C THR A 171 10.88 9.29 31.22
N VAL A 172 10.82 8.03 30.82
CA VAL A 172 11.36 7.53 29.56
C VAL A 172 10.19 7.09 28.69
N THR A 173 10.01 7.74 27.56
CA THR A 173 8.99 7.42 26.56
C THR A 173 9.57 6.41 25.58
N ILE A 174 8.88 5.29 25.40
CA ILE A 174 9.22 4.25 24.42
C ILE A 174 8.21 4.31 23.28
N GLY A 175 8.70 4.38 22.04
CA GLY A 175 7.89 4.21 20.83
C GLY A 175 8.13 2.85 20.18
N ALA A 176 7.07 2.17 19.74
CA ALA A 176 7.19 0.94 18.96
C ALA A 176 6.96 1.25 17.48
N VAL A 177 7.86 0.79 16.60
CA VAL A 177 7.74 0.99 15.16
C VAL A 177 7.96 -0.29 14.38
N ASP A 178 7.34 -0.38 13.20
CA ASP A 178 7.56 -1.47 12.26
C ASP A 178 8.78 -1.23 11.35
N VAL A 179 9.00 -2.14 10.40
CA VAL A 179 10.15 -2.10 9.47
C VAL A 179 10.12 -0.89 8.53
N PHE A 180 8.96 -0.26 8.37
CA PHE A 180 8.77 0.92 7.54
C PHE A 180 8.67 2.22 8.36
N GLY A 181 8.85 2.14 9.68
CA GLY A 181 8.79 3.29 10.59
C GLY A 181 7.37 3.68 11.02
N ASN A 182 6.35 2.88 10.72
CA ASN A 182 4.99 3.15 11.21
C ASN A 182 4.93 2.93 12.71
N LYS A 183 4.31 3.88 13.41
CA LYS A 183 4.02 3.77 14.84
C LYS A 183 3.00 2.66 15.09
N LEU A 184 3.25 1.86 16.12
CA LEU A 184 2.44 0.69 16.46
C LEU A 184 1.69 0.91 17.77
N SER A 185 0.37 0.98 17.71
CA SER A 185 -0.52 1.08 18.86
C SER A 185 -0.82 -0.30 19.49
N GLY A 186 -1.12 -0.32 20.79
CA GLY A 186 -1.60 -1.51 21.50
C GLY A 186 -0.53 -2.59 21.70
N LYS A 187 0.75 -2.24 21.57
CA LYS A 187 1.86 -3.18 21.68
C LYS A 187 2.45 -3.17 23.08
N SER A 188 2.62 -4.34 23.68
CA SER A 188 3.21 -4.48 25.00
C SER A 188 4.73 -4.49 24.94
N VAL A 189 5.35 -3.66 25.78
CA VAL A 189 6.80 -3.57 25.98
C VAL A 189 7.10 -3.79 27.45
N SER A 190 8.00 -4.71 27.75
CA SER A 190 8.47 -4.99 29.10
C SER A 190 9.81 -4.30 29.36
N ALA A 191 9.99 -3.81 30.57
CA ALA A 191 11.18 -3.10 31.01
C ALA A 191 11.76 -3.76 32.27
N ILE A 192 13.08 -3.87 32.32
CA ILE A 192 13.83 -4.27 33.51
C ILE A 192 14.83 -3.16 33.81
N ALA A 193 14.95 -2.78 35.08
CA ALA A 193 15.90 -1.76 35.50
C ALA A 193 16.93 -2.32 36.49
N ASN A 194 18.14 -1.79 36.42
CA ASN A 194 19.16 -1.91 37.44
C ASN A 194 19.48 -0.51 37.97
N GLY A 195 19.61 -0.37 39.29
CA GLY A 195 19.87 0.92 39.95
C GLY A 195 18.64 1.79 40.24
N ALA A 196 17.44 1.36 39.83
CA ALA A 196 16.17 1.98 40.23
C ALA A 196 15.01 0.98 40.19
N THR A 197 13.91 1.29 40.89
CA THR A 197 12.63 0.58 40.77
C THR A 197 11.76 1.31 39.76
N LEU A 198 11.23 0.58 38.79
CA LEU A 198 10.26 1.12 37.82
C LEU A 198 8.87 1.13 38.43
N ASP A 199 8.09 2.19 38.17
CA ASP A 199 6.67 2.27 38.55
C ASP A 199 5.85 1.17 37.88
N THR A 200 6.22 0.81 36.65
CA THR A 200 5.57 -0.23 35.86
C THR A 200 6.60 -0.94 34.99
N VAL A 201 6.61 -2.28 35.05
CA VAL A 201 7.55 -3.14 34.32
C VAL A 201 7.00 -3.62 32.96
N THR A 202 5.74 -3.36 32.65
CA THR A 202 5.14 -3.63 31.34
C THR A 202 4.15 -2.54 30.97
N VAL A 203 4.41 -1.89 29.85
CA VAL A 203 3.60 -0.79 29.33
C VAL A 203 3.05 -1.16 27.96
N THR A 204 1.94 -0.52 27.57
CA THR A 204 1.31 -0.73 26.27
C THR A 204 1.30 0.58 25.50
N THR A 205 1.74 0.56 24.24
CA THR A 205 1.74 1.74 23.39
C THR A 205 0.31 2.25 23.17
N GLY A 206 0.14 3.56 23.25
CA GLY A 206 -1.16 4.20 23.18
C GLY A 206 -1.79 4.16 21.78
N SER A 207 -3.11 4.30 21.75
CA SER A 207 -3.94 4.44 20.54
C SER A 207 -4.52 5.85 20.39
N GLY A 208 -4.32 6.74 21.37
CA GLY A 208 -4.86 8.09 21.39
C GLY A 208 -3.97 9.10 20.66
N LEU A 209 -4.51 10.27 20.35
CA LEU A 209 -3.83 11.30 19.55
C LEU A 209 -2.48 11.75 20.14
N THR A 210 -2.37 11.84 21.47
CA THR A 210 -1.17 12.34 22.16
C THR A 210 -0.18 11.24 22.52
N ASN A 211 -0.58 9.97 22.47
CA ASN A 211 0.24 8.82 22.85
C ASN A 211 0.29 7.72 21.80
N PHE A 212 -0.11 8.01 20.56
CA PHE A 212 -0.16 7.02 19.50
C PHE A 212 1.22 6.38 19.29
N GLY A 213 1.27 5.06 19.47
CA GLY A 213 2.46 4.24 19.31
C GLY A 213 3.56 4.45 20.34
N VAL A 214 3.30 5.18 21.43
CA VAL A 214 4.25 5.42 22.50
C VAL A 214 3.68 5.05 23.87
N ALA A 215 4.56 4.79 24.83
CA ALA A 215 4.21 4.56 26.24
C ALA A 215 5.32 5.09 27.15
N ASP A 216 4.95 5.51 28.36
CA ASP A 216 5.89 6.04 29.34
C ASP A 216 6.25 5.00 30.39
N VAL A 217 7.55 4.88 30.69
CA VAL A 217 8.07 4.19 31.86
C VAL A 217 8.66 5.23 32.80
N LYS A 218 8.32 5.11 34.08
CA LYS A 218 8.69 6.08 35.11
C LYS A 218 9.47 5.40 36.22
N PHE A 219 10.39 6.16 36.81
CA PHE A 219 11.15 5.76 37.99
C PHE A 219 11.62 7.01 38.72
N VAL A 220 12.11 6.84 39.95
CA VAL A 220 12.75 7.90 40.72
C VAL A 220 14.26 7.79 40.60
N ALA A 221 14.93 8.89 40.24
CA ALA A 221 16.38 8.91 40.11
C ALA A 221 17.06 8.56 41.45
N PRO A 222 18.01 7.61 41.48
CA PRO A 222 18.68 7.19 42.71
C PRO A 222 19.54 8.31 43.30
N ALA A 223 19.86 8.21 44.59
CA ALA A 223 20.75 9.16 45.26
C ALA A 223 22.18 9.14 44.69
N THR A 224 22.63 7.98 44.20
CA THR A 224 23.96 7.77 43.63
C THR A 224 23.92 6.69 42.55
N GLY A 225 24.76 6.84 41.54
CA GLY A 225 25.01 5.82 40.52
C GLY A 225 24.07 5.87 39.31
N PRO A 226 24.40 5.14 38.23
CA PRO A 226 23.61 5.12 37.01
C PRO A 226 22.38 4.20 37.15
N VAL A 227 21.37 4.47 36.32
CA VAL A 227 20.25 3.54 36.08
C VAL A 227 20.41 2.96 34.69
N THR A 228 20.38 1.65 34.56
CA THR A 228 20.31 0.96 33.27
C THR A 228 18.93 0.38 33.11
N ILE A 229 18.25 0.70 32.00
CA ILE A 229 16.95 0.11 31.66
C ILE A 229 17.08 -0.68 30.37
N VAL A 230 16.62 -1.92 30.40
CA VAL A 230 16.53 -2.80 29.23
C VAL A 230 15.07 -2.94 28.87
N PHE A 231 14.74 -2.58 27.62
CA PHE A 231 13.42 -2.76 27.05
C PHE A 231 13.40 -3.99 26.15
N SER A 232 12.33 -4.74 26.26
CA SER A 232 12.07 -5.92 25.44
C SER A 232 10.62 -5.93 25.02
N SER A 233 10.35 -6.49 23.85
CA SER A 233 8.99 -6.79 23.43
C SER A 233 8.93 -8.26 23.04
N LYS A 234 7.76 -8.88 23.17
CA LYS A 234 7.53 -10.20 22.57
C LYS A 234 7.41 -10.01 21.05
N GLY A 235 8.54 -9.89 20.37
CA GLY A 235 8.60 -10.19 18.95
C GLY A 235 8.61 -11.71 18.80
N ASN A 236 7.80 -12.27 17.89
CA ASN A 236 7.96 -13.67 17.49
C ASN A 236 9.43 -13.89 17.11
N CYS A 237 10.18 -14.57 17.97
CA CYS A 237 11.46 -15.14 17.60
C CYS A 237 11.18 -15.99 16.36
N ARG A 238 11.67 -15.55 15.20
CA ARG A 238 11.77 -16.44 14.05
C ARG A 238 12.75 -17.53 14.47
N ASN A 239 12.23 -18.71 14.78
CA ASN A 239 12.98 -19.95 14.65
C ASN A 239 13.24 -20.19 13.16
#